data_AF-D2C138-F1
#
_entry.id   AF-D2C138-F1
#
_cell.length_a   1.000
_cell.length_b   1.000
_cell.length_c   1.000
_cell.angle_alpha   90.00
_cell.angle_beta   90.00
_cell.angle_gamma   90.00
#
_symmetry.space_group_name_H-M   'P 1'
#
loop_
_entity.id
_entity.type
_entity.pdbx_description
1 polymer ?
#
loop_
_entity_poly.entity_id
_entity_poly.type
_entity_poly.pdbx_seq_one_letter_code
_entity_poly.pdbx_strand_id
1 'polypeptide(L)'
;MVIGGHSVEAPVISPISHSVAQEVGSLTVATRAIPLTAEQHALLLPWFALNDANPDIPWFLHQPVHSDESGLHAAEVITLCRHFCARHANSILLYEYHGVPPQFRTPLLQSLLYAAPGFHRSLGIKAQGQALAERDLACTLLDHDGAVLYLNDPLSRVSPCADAQPVTYRYCRFYPR
;
A
#
# COMPACT_ATOMS: atom_id res chain seq x y z
N MET A 1 -50.10 36.88 -22.27
CA MET A 1 -48.63 36.79 -22.15
C MET A 1 -48.35 35.97 -20.90
N VAL A 2 -48.07 34.68 -21.06
CA VAL A 2 -47.72 33.76 -19.97
C VAL A 2 -46.44 33.07 -20.43
N ILE A 3 -45.33 33.33 -19.75
CA ILE A 3 -44.04 32.72 -20.06
C ILE A 3 -43.99 31.42 -19.26
N GLY A 4 -43.98 30.29 -19.99
CA GLY A 4 -43.90 28.96 -19.44
C GLY A 4 -42.58 28.72 -18.71
N GLY A 5 -42.66 28.15 -17.52
CA GLY A 5 -41.51 27.65 -16.79
C GLY A 5 -40.97 26.38 -17.46
N HIS A 6 -39.67 26.37 -17.74
CA HIS A 6 -38.91 25.15 -17.96
C HIS A 6 -38.08 24.90 -16.69
N SER A 7 -38.58 24.01 -15.82
CA SER A 7 -37.72 23.35 -14.85
C SER A 7 -36.89 22.32 -15.62
N VAL A 8 -35.60 22.59 -15.74
CA VAL A 8 -34.61 21.58 -16.12
C VAL A 8 -34.33 20.78 -14.85
N GLU A 9 -34.99 19.64 -14.70
CA GLU A 9 -34.60 18.67 -13.68
C GLU A 9 -33.20 18.16 -14.04
N ALA A 10 -32.22 18.47 -13.19
CA ALA A 10 -30.89 17.88 -13.27
C ALA A 10 -31.03 16.35 -13.17
N PRO A 11 -30.27 15.57 -13.97
CA PRO A 11 -30.33 14.13 -13.89
C PRO A 11 -29.96 13.67 -12.49
N VAL A 12 -30.92 13.04 -11.80
CA VAL A 12 -30.68 12.35 -10.54
C VAL A 12 -29.83 11.12 -10.87
N ILE A 13 -28.52 11.24 -10.68
CA ILE A 13 -27.63 10.08 -10.68
C ILE A 13 -27.96 9.30 -9.41
N SER A 14 -28.88 8.35 -9.52
CA SER A 14 -29.09 7.37 -8.46
C SER A 14 -27.81 6.53 -8.35
N PRO A 15 -27.21 6.39 -7.15
CA PRO A 15 -26.09 5.49 -6.99
C PRO A 15 -26.59 4.09 -7.30
N ILE A 16 -26.04 3.47 -8.34
CA ILE A 16 -26.28 2.05 -8.57
C ILE A 16 -25.70 1.33 -7.36
N SER A 17 -26.57 0.86 -6.46
CA SER A 17 -26.17 0.07 -5.29
C SER A 17 -25.74 -1.31 -5.79
N HIS A 18 -24.54 -1.36 -6.36
CA HIS A 18 -23.87 -2.61 -6.64
C HIS A 18 -23.44 -3.21 -5.31
N SER A 19 -23.91 -4.42 -5.02
CA SER A 19 -23.40 -5.16 -3.88
C SER A 19 -21.94 -5.50 -4.12
N VAL A 20 -21.04 -4.88 -3.37
CA VAL A 20 -19.60 -5.16 -3.40
C VAL A 20 -19.31 -6.39 -2.53
N ALA A 21 -18.66 -7.39 -3.10
CA ALA A 21 -18.07 -8.49 -2.32
C ALA A 21 -16.76 -8.03 -1.69
N GLN A 22 -16.53 -8.44 -0.45
CA GLN A 22 -15.28 -8.16 0.28
C GLN A 22 -14.73 -9.48 0.84
N GLU A 23 -13.47 -9.76 0.54
CA GLU A 23 -12.68 -10.82 1.17
C GLU A 23 -11.56 -10.17 1.98
N VAL A 24 -11.39 -10.57 3.24
CA VAL A 24 -10.36 -10.06 4.14
C VAL A 24 -9.37 -11.17 4.45
N GLY A 25 -8.08 -10.86 4.44
CA GLY A 25 -7.05 -11.80 4.82
C GLY A 25 -5.83 -11.12 5.45
N SER A 26 -4.91 -11.94 5.94
CA SER A 26 -3.65 -11.48 6.50
C SER A 26 -2.50 -12.42 6.12
N LEU A 27 -1.29 -11.89 6.13
CA LEU A 27 -0.04 -12.62 5.91
C LEU A 27 0.94 -12.23 7.00
N THR A 28 1.41 -13.20 7.79
CA THR A 28 2.50 -12.96 8.75
C THR A 28 3.82 -13.26 8.09
N VAL A 29 4.72 -12.27 8.09
CA VAL A 29 6.01 -12.31 7.42
C VAL A 29 7.10 -12.22 8.48
N ALA A 30 8.02 -13.19 8.47
CA ALA A 30 9.23 -13.13 9.28
C ALA A 30 10.15 -12.01 8.78
N THR A 31 10.71 -11.24 9.71
CA THR A 31 11.58 -10.10 9.42
C THR A 31 12.95 -10.31 10.08
N ARG A 32 13.91 -9.50 9.65
CA ARG A 32 15.24 -9.44 10.24
C ARG A 32 15.70 -7.99 10.30
N ALA A 33 16.49 -7.67 11.33
CA ALA A 33 17.15 -6.39 11.49
C ALA A 33 18.62 -6.52 11.10
N ILE A 34 19.11 -5.59 10.31
CA ILE A 34 20.53 -5.50 9.91
C ILE A 34 21.03 -4.11 10.31
N PRO A 35 22.14 -3.99 11.06
CA PRO A 35 22.72 -2.69 11.38
C PRO A 35 23.00 -1.89 10.10
N LEU A 36 22.71 -0.58 10.12
CA LEU A 36 23.10 0.29 9.01
C LEU A 36 24.62 0.28 8.83
N THR A 37 25.05 0.15 7.57
CA THR A 37 26.44 0.44 7.19
C THR A 37 26.71 1.94 7.29
N ALA A 38 27.98 2.34 7.39
CA ALA A 38 28.37 3.75 7.41
C ALA A 38 27.89 4.53 6.17
N GLU A 39 27.89 3.89 4.99
CA GLU A 39 27.38 4.49 3.75
C GLU A 39 25.86 4.74 3.83
N GLN A 40 25.09 3.75 4.29
CA GLN A 40 23.64 3.89 4.45
C GLN A 40 23.29 4.92 5.52
N HIS A 41 24.07 5.00 6.60
CA HIS A 41 23.91 6.00 7.64
C HIS A 41 24.13 7.42 7.09
N ALA A 42 25.19 7.63 6.30
CA ALA A 42 25.46 8.91 5.64
C ALA A 42 24.33 9.34 4.68
N LEU A 43 23.79 8.40 3.90
CA LEU A 43 22.64 8.64 3.02
C LEU A 43 21.36 9.02 3.79
N LEU A 44 21.27 8.59 5.05
CA LEU A 44 20.10 8.80 5.91
C LEU A 44 20.15 10.07 6.74
N LEU A 45 21.27 10.80 6.76
CA LEU A 45 21.40 12.04 7.53
C LEU A 45 20.26 13.05 7.27
N PRO A 46 19.83 13.33 6.01
CA PRO A 46 18.72 14.23 5.77
C PRO A 46 17.40 13.70 6.34
N TRP A 47 17.19 12.39 6.29
CA TRP A 47 16.00 11.75 6.86
C TRP A 47 16.00 11.86 8.38
N PHE A 48 17.14 11.61 9.04
CA PHE A 48 17.25 11.75 10.49
C PHE A 48 16.89 13.17 10.94
N ALA A 49 17.41 14.19 10.24
CA ALA A 49 17.12 15.59 10.50
C ALA A 49 15.63 15.95 10.32
N LEU A 50 14.97 15.41 9.29
CA LEU A 50 13.55 15.69 9.02
C LEU A 50 12.56 14.98 9.95
N ASN A 51 13.01 13.96 10.67
CA ASN A 51 12.16 13.14 11.55
C ASN A 51 12.55 13.29 13.03
N ASP A 52 13.32 14.32 13.38
CA ASP A 52 13.85 14.56 14.74
C ASP A 52 14.49 13.32 15.37
N ALA A 53 15.11 12.48 14.53
CA ALA A 53 15.72 11.23 14.90
C ALA A 53 17.19 11.46 15.27
N ASN A 54 17.62 10.93 16.42
CA ASN A 54 19.01 11.04 16.85
C ASN A 54 19.91 10.17 15.92
N PRO A 55 20.85 10.74 15.16
CA PRO A 55 21.74 9.95 14.30
C PRO A 55 22.77 9.13 15.07
N ASP A 56 23.02 9.44 16.34
CA ASP A 56 24.08 8.80 17.15
C ASP A 56 23.63 7.47 17.78
N ILE A 57 22.33 7.14 17.74
CA ILE A 57 21.86 5.83 18.21
C ILE A 57 22.07 4.75 17.13
N PRO A 58 22.18 3.47 17.52
CA PRO A 58 22.19 2.39 16.55
C PRO A 58 20.88 2.32 15.76
N TRP A 59 20.98 2.33 14.44
CA TRP A 59 19.85 2.21 13.52
C TRP A 59 19.98 0.95 12.68
N PHE A 60 18.84 0.35 12.38
CA PHE A 60 18.72 -0.94 11.71
C PHE A 60 17.78 -0.85 10.51
N LEU A 61 18.14 -1.57 9.44
CA LEU A 61 17.24 -1.89 8.34
C LEU A 61 16.43 -3.12 8.69
N HIS A 62 15.12 -2.97 8.69
CA HIS A 62 14.19 -4.07 8.85
C HIS A 62 13.69 -4.49 7.47
N GLN A 63 13.82 -5.78 7.17
CA GLN A 63 13.41 -6.34 5.90
C GLN A 63 12.83 -7.75 6.09
N PRO A 64 12.00 -8.24 5.15
CA PRO A 64 11.56 -9.62 5.13
C PRO A 64 12.74 -10.60 5.08
N VAL A 65 12.58 -11.77 5.71
CA VAL A 65 13.56 -12.87 5.60
C VAL A 65 13.49 -13.50 4.21
N HIS A 66 12.27 -13.77 3.73
CA HIS A 66 12.00 -14.26 2.39
C HIS A 66 11.52 -13.09 1.53
N SER A 67 12.43 -12.49 0.79
CA SER A 67 12.19 -11.28 0.02
C SER A 67 12.21 -11.51 -1.49
N ASP A 68 11.69 -10.54 -2.22
CA ASP A 68 11.95 -10.37 -3.64
C ASP A 68 13.42 -10.01 -3.91
N GLU A 69 13.77 -9.87 -5.20
CA GLU A 69 15.12 -9.53 -5.65
C GLU A 69 15.61 -8.18 -5.11
N SER A 70 14.70 -7.24 -4.85
CA SER A 70 15.04 -5.94 -4.27
C SER A 70 15.30 -5.99 -2.76
N GLY A 71 14.88 -7.06 -2.07
CA GLY A 71 14.92 -7.15 -0.61
C GLY A 71 13.83 -6.36 0.11
N LEU A 72 12.96 -5.65 -0.61
CA LEU A 72 12.02 -4.67 -0.04
C LEU A 72 10.64 -5.26 0.28
N HIS A 73 10.26 -6.34 -0.39
CA HIS A 73 8.93 -6.93 -0.28
C HIS A 73 9.01 -8.41 0.05
N ALA A 74 8.08 -8.89 0.87
CA ALA A 74 7.96 -10.30 1.18
C ALA A 74 7.53 -11.09 -0.06
N ALA A 75 8.09 -12.28 -0.27
CA ALA A 75 7.73 -13.15 -1.40
C ALA A 75 6.23 -13.48 -1.43
N GLU A 76 5.61 -13.62 -0.26
CA GLU A 76 4.19 -13.86 -0.06
C GLU A 76 3.33 -12.69 -0.55
N VAL A 77 3.78 -11.45 -0.32
CA VAL A 77 3.12 -10.23 -0.80
C VAL A 77 3.17 -10.16 -2.32
N ILE A 78 4.34 -10.45 -2.92
CA ILE A 78 4.49 -10.51 -4.37
C ILE A 78 3.55 -11.57 -4.98
N THR A 79 3.49 -12.74 -4.35
CA THR A 79 2.64 -13.85 -4.77
C THR A 79 1.15 -13.47 -4.68
N LEU A 80 0.73 -12.83 -3.60
CA LEU A 80 -0.62 -12.28 -3.44
C LEU A 80 -0.98 -11.33 -4.58
N CYS A 81 -0.12 -10.35 -4.85
CA CYS A 81 -0.34 -9.37 -5.92
C CYS A 81 -0.45 -10.04 -7.30
N ARG A 82 0.47 -10.95 -7.63
CA ARG A 82 0.47 -11.66 -8.92
C ARG A 82 -0.79 -12.51 -9.10
N HIS A 83 -1.21 -13.25 -8.07
CA HIS A 83 -2.45 -14.03 -8.13
C HIS A 83 -3.68 -13.15 -8.30
N PHE A 84 -3.72 -11.99 -7.64
CA PHE A 84 -4.83 -11.04 -7.81
C PHE A 84 -4.91 -10.52 -9.25
N CYS A 85 -3.80 -10.06 -9.82
CA CYS A 85 -3.74 -9.61 -11.21
C CYS A 85 -4.08 -10.72 -12.22
N ALA A 86 -3.67 -11.97 -11.96
CA ALA A 86 -3.99 -13.10 -12.82
C ALA A 86 -5.50 -13.43 -12.84
N ARG A 87 -6.22 -13.13 -11.75
CA ARG A 87 -7.66 -13.37 -11.63
C ARG A 87 -8.51 -12.20 -12.12
N HIS A 88 -7.99 -10.98 -12.06
CA HIS A 88 -8.73 -9.76 -12.37
C HIS A 88 -7.99 -8.92 -13.40
N ALA A 89 -8.52 -8.90 -14.64
CA ALA A 89 -7.93 -8.13 -15.75
C ALA A 89 -7.90 -6.62 -15.47
N ASN A 90 -8.96 -6.08 -14.87
CA ASN A 90 -9.05 -4.69 -14.42
C ASN A 90 -8.73 -4.60 -12.93
N SER A 91 -7.49 -4.93 -12.55
CA SER A 91 -7.04 -4.91 -11.16
C SER A 91 -6.50 -3.53 -10.75
N ILE A 92 -6.85 -3.10 -9.54
CA ILE A 92 -6.40 -1.84 -8.94
C ILE A 92 -5.71 -2.14 -7.62
N LEU A 93 -4.54 -1.55 -7.40
CA LEU A 93 -3.81 -1.65 -6.12
C LEU A 93 -4.02 -0.38 -5.29
N LEU A 94 -4.50 -0.54 -4.06
CA LEU A 94 -4.45 0.47 -3.02
C LEU A 94 -3.43 0.03 -1.97
N TYR A 95 -2.23 0.60 -2.03
CA TYR A 95 -1.10 0.20 -1.20
C TYR A 95 -0.87 1.22 -0.08
N GLU A 96 -1.22 0.85 1.14
CA GLU A 96 -0.91 1.63 2.32
C GLU A 96 0.38 1.11 2.96
N TYR A 97 1.33 1.99 3.25
CA TYR A 97 2.61 1.61 3.84
C TYR A 97 3.00 2.47 5.04
N HIS A 98 3.67 1.85 6.01
CA HIS A 98 4.17 2.49 7.22
C HIS A 98 5.61 2.98 7.05
N GLY A 99 5.86 4.18 7.56
CA GLY A 99 7.15 4.84 7.44
C GLY A 99 7.40 5.35 6.01
N VAL A 100 8.39 6.21 5.87
CA VAL A 100 8.93 6.55 4.55
C VAL A 100 9.95 5.46 4.22
N PRO A 101 10.03 4.98 2.96
CA PRO A 101 11.29 4.41 2.53
C PRO A 101 12.35 5.48 2.80
N PRO A 102 13.44 5.15 3.51
CA PRO A 102 14.65 5.97 3.46
C PRO A 102 14.95 6.28 1.99
N GLN A 103 15.52 7.43 1.64
CA GLN A 103 15.65 7.93 0.25
C GLN A 103 16.50 7.03 -0.69
N PHE A 104 16.12 5.78 -0.87
CA PHE A 104 16.72 4.79 -1.74
C PHE A 104 15.88 4.73 -3.00
N ARG A 105 16.17 5.67 -3.92
CA ARG A 105 15.99 5.64 -5.40
C ARG A 105 14.66 5.16 -6.03
N THR A 106 13.80 4.42 -5.35
CA THR A 106 12.57 3.81 -5.85
C THR A 106 11.51 3.89 -4.75
N PRO A 107 10.42 4.64 -4.94
CA PRO A 107 9.34 4.64 -3.97
C PRO A 107 8.71 3.23 -3.90
N LEU A 108 8.32 2.80 -2.69
CA LEU A 108 7.95 1.40 -2.40
C LEU A 108 6.88 0.84 -3.34
N LEU A 109 5.93 1.69 -3.73
CA LEU A 109 4.91 1.30 -4.69
C LEU A 109 5.53 0.90 -6.04
N GLN A 110 6.46 1.68 -6.58
CA GLN A 110 7.12 1.41 -7.86
C GLN A 110 7.94 0.12 -7.80
N SER A 111 8.62 -0.13 -6.67
CA SER A 111 9.33 -1.40 -6.46
C SER A 111 8.35 -2.59 -6.44
N LEU A 112 7.22 -2.46 -5.75
CA LEU A 112 6.19 -3.48 -5.71
C LEU A 112 5.59 -3.74 -7.10
N LEU A 113 5.30 -2.69 -7.87
CA LEU A 113 4.76 -2.80 -9.22
C LEU A 113 5.76 -3.41 -10.21
N TYR A 114 7.06 -3.18 -10.00
CA TYR A 114 8.12 -3.84 -10.75
C TYR A 114 8.16 -5.34 -10.45
N ALA A 115 8.10 -5.72 -9.16
CA ALA A 115 8.14 -7.11 -8.72
C ALA A 115 6.83 -7.87 -9.02
N ALA A 116 5.68 -7.19 -9.03
CA ALA A 116 4.36 -7.75 -9.29
C ALA A 116 3.60 -6.90 -10.33
N PRO A 117 3.99 -6.98 -11.61
CA PRO A 117 3.32 -6.23 -12.67
C PRO A 117 1.90 -6.77 -12.92
N GLY A 118 1.05 -5.95 -13.53
CA GLY A 118 -0.27 -6.37 -14.01
C GLY A 118 -1.44 -5.54 -13.50
N PHE A 119 -1.24 -4.69 -12.48
CA PHE A 119 -2.27 -3.76 -12.05
C PHE A 119 -2.55 -2.72 -13.13
N HIS A 120 -3.83 -2.51 -13.44
CA HIS A 120 -4.29 -1.48 -14.36
C HIS A 120 -4.12 -0.08 -13.75
N ARG A 121 -4.36 0.05 -12.44
CA ARG A 121 -4.15 1.29 -11.68
C ARG A 121 -3.55 0.99 -10.31
N SER A 122 -2.85 1.97 -9.76
CA SER A 122 -2.23 1.84 -8.45
C SER A 122 -2.18 3.17 -7.73
N LEU A 123 -2.46 3.17 -6.43
CA LEU A 123 -2.32 4.31 -5.54
C LEU A 123 -1.54 3.90 -4.29
N GLY A 124 -0.55 4.72 -3.92
CA GLY A 124 0.26 4.55 -2.72
C GLY A 124 -0.14 5.57 -1.66
N ILE A 125 -0.41 5.11 -0.44
CA ILE A 125 -0.78 5.97 0.68
C ILE A 125 0.20 5.73 1.82
N LYS A 126 0.78 6.82 2.36
CA LYS A 126 1.59 6.73 3.57
C LYS A 126 0.66 6.73 4.78
N ALA A 127 0.70 5.69 5.60
CA ALA A 127 -0.07 5.60 6.83
C ALA A 127 0.35 6.72 7.81
N GLN A 128 -0.62 7.48 8.33
CA GLN A 128 -0.39 8.53 9.35
C GLN A 128 -0.70 8.04 10.77
N GLY A 129 -0.61 6.73 11.02
CA GLY A 129 -0.91 6.14 12.33
C GLY A 129 -2.41 6.01 12.65
N GLN A 130 -3.28 6.33 11.69
CA GLN A 130 -4.72 6.05 11.75
C GLN A 130 -5.10 5.09 10.62
N ALA A 131 -5.90 4.08 10.94
CA ALA A 131 -6.45 3.18 9.94
C ALA A 131 -7.38 3.97 9.02
N LEU A 132 -7.11 3.94 7.71
CA LEU A 132 -7.98 4.54 6.72
C LEU A 132 -9.27 3.72 6.59
N ALA A 133 -10.35 4.37 6.15
CA ALA A 133 -11.58 3.67 5.76
C ALA A 133 -11.34 2.92 4.43
N GLU A 134 -10.68 1.77 4.53
CA GLU A 134 -10.21 0.94 3.40
C GLU A 134 -11.33 0.66 2.40
N ARG A 135 -12.52 0.35 2.93
CA ARG A 135 -13.71 0.03 2.15
C ARG A 135 -14.22 1.24 1.37
N ASP A 136 -14.27 2.41 1.98
CA ASP A 136 -14.79 3.61 1.31
C ASP A 136 -13.85 4.02 0.17
N LEU A 137 -12.54 3.98 0.41
CA LEU A 137 -11.53 4.23 -0.62
C LEU A 137 -11.53 3.17 -1.73
N ALA A 138 -11.73 1.90 -1.39
CA ALA A 138 -11.85 0.86 -2.41
C ALA A 138 -13.13 1.02 -3.24
N CYS A 139 -14.24 1.38 -2.61
CA CYS A 139 -15.52 1.62 -3.29
C CYS A 139 -15.45 2.81 -4.27
N THR A 140 -14.65 3.84 -4.00
CA THR A 140 -14.48 4.96 -4.96
C THR A 140 -13.63 4.59 -6.16
N LEU A 141 -12.76 3.58 -6.02
CA LEU A 141 -11.89 3.09 -7.09
C LEU A 141 -12.52 1.96 -7.90
N LEU A 142 -13.51 1.25 -7.34
CA LEU A 142 -14.24 0.18 -7.99
C LEU A 142 -15.06 0.70 -9.18
N ASP A 143 -14.71 0.23 -10.36
CA ASP A 143 -15.47 0.34 -11.61
C ASP A 143 -16.28 -0.95 -11.89
N HIS A 144 -17.23 -0.89 -12.84
CA HIS A 144 -18.21 -1.96 -13.09
C HIS A 144 -17.61 -3.35 -13.36
N ASP A 145 -16.38 -3.41 -13.89
CA ASP A 145 -15.66 -4.66 -14.19
C ASP A 145 -14.31 -4.76 -13.44
N GLY A 146 -14.09 -3.89 -12.46
CA GLY A 146 -12.83 -3.78 -11.74
C GLY A 146 -12.73 -4.63 -10.48
N ALA A 147 -11.52 -4.81 -9.98
CA ALA A 147 -11.29 -5.35 -8.64
C ALA A 147 -10.19 -4.57 -7.94
N VAL A 148 -10.39 -4.27 -6.65
CA VAL A 148 -9.43 -3.52 -5.84
C VAL A 148 -8.77 -4.45 -4.83
N LEU A 149 -7.43 -4.48 -4.82
CA LEU A 149 -6.64 -5.04 -3.74
C LEU A 149 -6.16 -3.89 -2.85
N TYR A 150 -6.72 -3.80 -1.65
CA TYR A 150 -6.13 -2.99 -0.59
C TYR A 150 -5.09 -3.82 0.16
N LEU A 151 -3.89 -3.27 0.34
CA LEU A 151 -2.79 -3.91 1.04
C LEU A 151 -2.20 -2.93 2.06
N ASN A 152 -2.29 -3.27 3.33
CA ASN A 152 -1.62 -2.58 4.43
C ASN A 152 -0.27 -3.26 4.73
N ASP A 153 0.81 -2.50 4.52
CA ASP A 153 2.19 -2.86 4.82
C ASP A 153 2.66 -2.16 6.10
N PRO A 154 2.68 -2.88 7.23
CA PRO A 154 3.06 -2.30 8.52
C PRO A 154 4.58 -2.26 8.75
N LEU A 155 5.41 -2.73 7.80
CA LEU A 155 6.85 -2.88 8.02
C LEU A 155 7.56 -1.51 8.07
N SER A 156 7.99 -1.12 9.27
CA SER A 156 8.89 0.02 9.45
C SER A 156 10.31 -0.35 9.06
N ARG A 157 10.73 0.04 7.85
CA ARG A 157 12.00 -0.37 7.24
C ARG A 157 13.25 0.20 7.91
N VAL A 158 13.12 1.31 8.65
CA VAL A 158 14.19 1.92 9.43
C VAL A 158 13.71 2.01 10.87
N SER A 159 14.50 1.50 11.80
CA SER A 159 14.15 1.44 13.23
C SER A 159 15.40 1.54 14.11
N PRO A 160 15.33 2.17 15.29
CA PRO A 160 16.42 2.12 16.26
C PRO A 160 16.46 0.78 17.02
N CYS A 161 15.46 -0.08 16.82
CA CYS A 161 15.38 -1.39 17.49
C CYS A 161 16.08 -2.47 16.66
N ALA A 162 16.95 -3.24 17.31
CA ALA A 162 17.56 -4.44 16.73
C ALA A 162 16.58 -5.62 16.63
N ASP A 163 15.43 -5.55 17.31
CA ASP A 163 14.42 -6.60 17.29
C ASP A 163 13.48 -6.40 16.09
N ALA A 164 13.58 -7.31 15.12
CA ALA A 164 12.68 -7.39 13.97
C ALA A 164 11.68 -8.53 14.21
N GLN A 165 10.62 -8.20 14.95
CA GLN A 165 9.51 -9.13 15.14
C GLN A 165 8.75 -9.36 13.82
N PRO A 166 8.17 -10.57 13.61
CA PRO A 166 7.32 -10.81 12.47
C PRO A 166 6.21 -9.78 12.35
N VAL A 167 5.95 -9.32 11.13
CA VAL A 167 4.92 -8.31 10.86
C VAL A 167 3.72 -8.95 10.16
N THR A 168 2.52 -8.45 10.43
CA THR A 168 1.30 -8.99 9.83
C THR A 168 0.71 -8.01 8.84
N TYR A 169 0.88 -8.30 7.56
CA TYR A 169 0.21 -7.61 6.47
C TYR A 169 -1.29 -7.91 6.53
N ARG A 170 -2.11 -6.90 6.29
CA ARG A 170 -3.56 -7.05 6.14
C ARG A 170 -3.93 -6.69 4.72
N TYR A 171 -4.88 -7.42 4.15
CA TYR A 171 -5.37 -7.10 2.83
C TYR A 171 -6.88 -7.33 2.72
N CYS A 172 -7.49 -6.54 1.86
CA CYS A 172 -8.89 -6.66 1.49
C CYS A 172 -8.98 -6.73 -0.04
N ARG A 173 -9.76 -7.68 -0.56
CA ARG A 173 -10.11 -7.75 -1.98
C ARG A 173 -11.55 -7.32 -2.13
N PHE A 174 -11.79 -6.37 -3.02
CA PHE A 174 -13.12 -5.88 -3.34
C PHE A 174 -13.40 -6.10 -4.82
N TYR A 175 -14.58 -6.58 -5.15
CA TYR A 175 -15.01 -6.82 -6.53
C TYR A 175 -16.54 -6.77 -6.63
N PRO A 176 -17.09 -6.41 -7.81
CA PRO A 176 -18.51 -6.51 -8.10
C PRO A 176 -19.01 -7.93 -7.85
N ARG A 177 -20.23 -8.06 -7.32
CA ARG A 177 -20.94 -9.35 -7.30
C ARG A 177 -21.62 -9.63 -8.63
#